data_AF-A0A0M7AVC6-F1
#
_entry.id   AF-A0A0M7AVC6-F1
#
_cell.length_a   1.000
_cell.length_b   1.000
_cell.length_c   1.000
_cell.angle_alpha   90.00
_cell.angle_beta   90.00
_cell.angle_gamma   90.00
#
_symmetry.space_group_name_H-M   'P 1'
#
loop_
_entity.id
_entity.type
_entity.pdbx_description
1 polymer ?
#
loop_
_entity_poly.entity_id
_entity_poly.type
_entity_poly.pdbx_seq_one_letter_code
_entity_poly.pdbx_strand_id
1 'polypeptide(L)'
;MKIFINGIAQRSIRKSSFLVAVALGALASGQAFADPVALVLDRSEGIDVAAFSELMPGDVIDLGATGHVDLLDYSACQEVRIKSGTLTVSSAGISLEGGEEKVLRAGNCLQADSGSSSNTADKGLTVTLRGLTLENKKAASLMLRFDDKAKDQYGSVFVSFGGGEPKRFDVLDNIVTEMPKRDNDEEAVEVELFLQGKAPDFGVEMRKITIDPAQVGRKTAVVLVK
;
A
#
# COMPACT_ATOMS: atom_id res chain seq x y z
N MET A 1 48.04 63.81 57.47
CA MET A 1 47.39 64.22 58.73
C MET A 1 45.95 63.71 58.74
N LYS A 2 45.62 62.83 59.71
CA LYS A 2 44.30 62.35 60.21
C LYS A 2 43.16 61.88 59.26
N ILE A 3 42.99 60.55 59.20
CA ILE A 3 41.81 59.68 59.55
C ILE A 3 40.37 60.17 59.28
N PHE A 4 39.55 59.34 58.60
CA PHE A 4 38.12 58.95 58.86
C PHE A 4 37.71 57.86 57.81
N ILE A 5 37.55 56.56 58.12
CA ILE A 5 36.40 55.76 58.63
C ILE A 5 35.12 55.68 57.74
N ASN A 6 34.75 54.42 57.43
CA ASN A 6 33.42 53.81 57.16
C ASN A 6 32.72 53.92 55.79
N GLY A 7 32.27 52.74 55.34
CA GLY A 7 30.99 52.55 54.65
C GLY A 7 31.10 51.94 53.26
N ILE A 8 31.11 50.61 53.14
CA ILE A 8 30.81 49.94 51.86
C ILE A 8 29.61 49.02 52.06
N ALA A 9 28.61 49.29 51.22
CA ALA A 9 27.27 48.76 51.24
C ALA A 9 27.16 47.33 50.66
N GLN A 10 26.08 46.69 51.08
CA GLN A 10 25.55 45.38 50.71
C GLN A 10 25.45 45.12 49.19
N ARG A 11 25.62 43.85 48.77
CA ARG A 11 24.57 43.09 48.03
C ARG A 11 24.94 41.61 47.79
N SER A 12 24.33 40.75 48.60
CA SER A 12 23.67 39.45 48.29
C SER A 12 24.12 38.67 47.05
N ILE A 13 24.86 37.57 47.26
CA ILE A 13 24.98 36.46 46.29
C ILE A 13 24.10 35.29 46.77
N ARG A 14 23.12 34.91 45.95
CA ARG A 14 22.14 33.85 46.20
C ARG A 14 22.63 32.50 45.65
N LYS A 15 22.50 31.49 46.50
CA LYS A 15 21.98 30.12 46.29
C LYS A 15 22.70 29.13 45.34
N SER A 16 23.08 28.03 45.98
CA SER A 16 23.34 26.67 45.53
C SER A 16 22.41 26.14 44.44
N SER A 17 22.88 25.17 43.64
CA SER A 17 22.20 23.88 43.43
C SER A 17 23.07 22.86 42.68
N PHE A 18 23.05 21.64 43.22
CA PHE A 18 23.39 20.35 42.63
C PHE A 18 22.74 20.13 41.25
N LEU A 19 23.45 19.52 40.30
CA LEU A 19 22.83 18.86 39.15
C LEU A 19 23.40 17.45 38.98
N VAL A 20 22.54 16.48 39.27
CA VAL A 20 22.66 15.06 38.96
C VAL A 20 22.34 14.88 37.48
N ALA A 21 23.28 14.32 36.70
CA ALA A 21 23.03 13.94 35.32
C ALA A 21 22.27 12.61 35.28
N VAL A 22 20.95 12.67 35.05
CA VAL A 22 20.14 11.50 34.68
C VAL A 22 20.26 11.34 33.17
N ALA A 23 20.96 10.30 32.73
CA ALA A 23 20.94 9.87 31.33
C ALA A 23 19.58 9.19 31.05
N LEU A 24 18.63 9.96 30.50
CA LEU A 24 17.45 9.40 29.85
C LEU A 24 17.88 8.88 28.48
N GLY A 25 18.26 7.61 28.42
CA GLY A 25 18.29 6.85 27.17
C GLY A 25 16.87 6.59 26.73
N ALA A 26 16.30 7.50 25.94
CA ALA A 26 15.05 7.26 25.23
C ALA A 26 15.32 6.16 24.20
N LEU A 27 14.97 4.92 24.55
CA LEU A 27 14.76 3.84 23.59
C LEU A 27 13.63 4.29 22.69
N ALA A 28 13.96 4.81 21.51
CA ALA A 28 13.03 4.90 20.40
C ALA A 28 12.76 3.47 19.92
N SER A 29 11.87 2.76 20.61
CA SER A 29 11.19 1.59 20.06
C SER A 29 10.28 2.12 18.95
N GLY A 30 10.81 2.18 17.73
CA GLY A 30 9.97 2.31 16.55
C GLY A 30 8.92 1.21 16.61
N GLN A 31 7.65 1.59 16.62
CA GLN A 31 6.56 0.63 16.45
C GLN A 31 6.74 0.02 15.06
N ALA A 32 7.30 -1.18 15.00
CA ALA A 32 7.22 -2.01 13.81
C ALA A 32 5.74 -2.36 13.65
N PHE A 33 5.04 -1.64 12.78
CA PHE A 33 3.72 -2.07 12.31
C PHE A 33 3.90 -3.44 11.68
N ALA A 34 3.02 -4.38 12.04
CA ALA A 34 3.10 -5.72 11.48
C ALA A 34 2.84 -5.66 9.97
N ASP A 35 3.57 -6.45 9.19
CA ASP A 35 3.38 -6.51 7.74
C ASP A 35 1.94 -6.93 7.41
N PRO A 36 1.33 -6.37 6.36
CA PRO A 36 0.01 -6.79 5.90
C PRO A 36 0.02 -8.26 5.50
N VAL A 37 -1.10 -8.95 5.71
CA VAL A 37 -1.21 -10.41 5.51
C VAL A 37 -1.86 -10.74 4.16
N ALA A 38 -2.81 -9.91 3.74
CA ALA A 38 -3.50 -10.09 2.47
C ALA A 38 -4.02 -8.76 1.90
N LEU A 39 -4.31 -8.76 0.60
CA LEU A 39 -5.03 -7.67 -0.07
C LEU A 39 -6.42 -8.15 -0.47
N VAL A 40 -7.44 -7.39 -0.09
CA VAL A 40 -8.80 -7.62 -0.59
C VAL A 40 -8.85 -7.25 -2.06
N LEU A 41 -9.28 -8.15 -2.91
CA LEU A 41 -9.34 -7.97 -4.36
C LEU A 41 -10.76 -7.73 -4.87
N ASP A 42 -11.72 -8.36 -4.23
CA ASP A 42 -13.15 -8.25 -4.51
C ASP A 42 -13.92 -8.62 -3.24
N ARG A 43 -15.17 -8.18 -3.15
CA ARG A 43 -16.05 -8.48 -2.01
C ARG A 43 -17.51 -8.45 -2.45
N SER A 44 -18.37 -9.20 -1.76
CA SER A 44 -19.82 -9.04 -1.92
C SER A 44 -20.32 -7.74 -1.29
N GLU A 45 -21.42 -7.22 -1.84
CA GLU A 45 -22.16 -6.12 -1.22
C GLU A 45 -22.51 -6.44 0.25
N GLY A 46 -22.47 -5.42 1.10
CA GLY A 46 -22.79 -5.54 2.53
C GLY A 46 -21.64 -6.02 3.44
N ILE A 47 -20.50 -6.46 2.90
CA ILE A 47 -19.32 -6.78 3.73
C ILE A 47 -18.59 -5.50 4.12
N ASP A 48 -18.25 -5.39 5.41
CA ASP A 48 -17.56 -4.25 6.03
C ASP A 48 -16.04 -4.36 5.85
N VAL A 49 -15.62 -4.48 4.59
CA VAL A 49 -14.23 -4.35 4.18
C VAL A 49 -14.18 -3.69 2.81
N ALA A 50 -13.21 -2.79 2.61
CA ALA A 50 -13.03 -2.15 1.32
C ALA A 50 -12.40 -3.13 0.32
N ALA A 51 -12.85 -3.08 -0.93
CA ALA A 51 -12.06 -3.67 -2.01
C ALA A 51 -10.73 -2.91 -2.10
N PHE A 52 -9.64 -3.65 -2.32
CA PHE A 52 -8.27 -3.15 -2.43
C PHE A 52 -7.65 -2.58 -1.15
N SER A 53 -8.23 -2.83 0.02
CA SER A 53 -7.55 -2.60 1.30
C SER A 53 -6.70 -3.80 1.69
N GLU A 54 -5.61 -3.51 2.42
CA GLU A 54 -4.84 -4.54 3.10
C GLU A 54 -5.50 -4.97 4.39
N LEU A 55 -5.36 -6.25 4.67
CA LEU A 55 -5.74 -6.83 5.94
C LEU A 55 -4.52 -6.90 6.84
N MET A 56 -4.65 -6.28 7.99
CA MET A 56 -3.63 -6.20 9.03
C MET A 56 -3.88 -7.28 10.08
N PRO A 57 -2.82 -7.77 10.76
CA PRO A 57 -3.00 -8.62 11.93
C PRO A 57 -3.92 -7.95 12.97
N GLY A 58 -4.97 -8.65 13.36
CA GLY A 58 -6.03 -8.17 14.25
C GLY A 58 -7.36 -7.89 13.54
N ASP A 59 -7.38 -7.81 12.22
CA ASP A 59 -8.62 -7.60 11.46
C ASP A 59 -9.56 -8.81 11.58
N VAL A 60 -10.85 -8.53 11.74
CA VAL A 60 -11.92 -9.53 11.77
C VAL A 60 -13.01 -9.09 10.81
N ILE A 61 -13.36 -9.97 9.87
CA ILE A 61 -14.35 -9.69 8.83
C ILE A 61 -15.46 -10.75 8.92
N ASP A 62 -16.68 -10.30 9.21
CA ASP A 62 -17.86 -11.15 9.16
C ASP A 62 -18.44 -11.17 7.73
N LEU A 63 -18.46 -12.35 7.12
CA LEU A 63 -18.99 -12.58 5.78
C LEU A 63 -20.46 -13.05 5.81
N GLY A 64 -21.01 -13.32 7.00
CA GLY A 64 -22.35 -13.87 7.16
C GLY A 64 -22.52 -15.21 6.42
N ALA A 65 -23.75 -15.55 6.03
CA ALA A 65 -24.05 -16.85 5.39
C ALA A 65 -23.81 -16.88 3.86
N THR A 66 -23.79 -15.72 3.20
CA THR A 66 -23.76 -15.63 1.73
C THR A 66 -22.67 -14.71 1.20
N GLY A 67 -21.95 -14.02 2.07
CA GLY A 67 -20.90 -13.10 1.67
C GLY A 67 -19.66 -13.80 1.14
N HIS A 68 -18.85 -13.06 0.41
CA HIS A 68 -17.53 -13.51 0.02
C HIS A 68 -16.53 -12.36 -0.05
N VAL A 69 -15.26 -12.72 0.10
CA VAL A 69 -14.10 -11.89 -0.22
C VAL A 69 -13.15 -12.69 -1.09
N ASP A 70 -12.61 -12.04 -2.12
CA ASP A 70 -11.46 -12.55 -2.85
C ASP A 70 -10.24 -11.86 -2.29
N LEU A 71 -9.26 -12.64 -1.83
CA LEU A 71 -8.06 -12.14 -1.19
C LEU A 71 -6.84 -12.59 -1.96
N LEU A 72 -5.84 -11.73 -2.00
CA LEU A 72 -4.49 -12.07 -2.34
C LEU A 72 -3.73 -12.32 -1.05
N ASP A 73 -3.61 -13.60 -0.67
CA ASP A 73 -2.91 -14.04 0.53
C ASP A 73 -1.40 -14.01 0.30
N TYR A 74 -0.72 -13.11 1.00
CA TYR A 74 0.72 -12.93 0.88
C TYR A 74 1.49 -14.04 1.57
N SER A 75 0.94 -14.60 2.65
CA SER A 75 1.57 -15.65 3.45
C SER A 75 1.60 -16.99 2.72
N ALA A 76 0.51 -17.31 2.02
CA ALA A 76 0.38 -18.55 1.26
C ALA A 76 0.65 -18.37 -0.24
N CYS A 77 1.01 -17.16 -0.69
CA CYS A 77 1.35 -16.89 -2.09
C CYS A 77 0.21 -17.26 -3.07
N GLN A 78 -1.03 -16.91 -2.74
CA GLN A 78 -2.18 -17.38 -3.50
C GLN A 78 -3.32 -16.39 -3.50
N GLU A 79 -4.15 -16.48 -4.53
CA GLU A 79 -5.46 -15.86 -4.52
C GLU A 79 -6.50 -16.87 -4.04
N VAL A 80 -7.27 -16.48 -3.03
CA VAL A 80 -8.32 -17.30 -2.44
C VAL A 80 -9.65 -16.57 -2.49
N ARG A 81 -10.73 -17.34 -2.63
CA ARG A 81 -12.08 -16.87 -2.37
C ARG A 81 -12.54 -17.49 -1.07
N ILE A 82 -12.92 -16.66 -0.14
CA ILE A 82 -13.50 -17.08 1.13
C ILE A 82 -14.98 -16.77 1.09
N LYS A 83 -15.80 -17.77 1.36
CA LYS A 83 -17.26 -17.67 1.38
C LYS A 83 -17.78 -17.94 2.77
N SER A 84 -18.68 -17.06 3.22
CA SER A 84 -19.38 -17.14 4.49
C SER A 84 -18.47 -17.25 5.73
N GLY A 85 -19.07 -17.14 6.91
CA GLY A 85 -18.37 -17.28 8.18
C GLY A 85 -17.60 -16.03 8.59
N THR A 86 -16.65 -16.20 9.52
CA THR A 86 -15.85 -15.12 10.08
C THR A 86 -14.39 -15.35 9.76
N LEU A 87 -13.78 -14.36 9.13
CA LEU A 87 -12.37 -14.32 8.79
C LEU A 87 -11.60 -13.55 9.85
N THR A 88 -10.55 -14.15 10.40
CA THR A 88 -9.65 -13.50 11.36
C THR A 88 -8.24 -13.46 10.79
N VAL A 89 -7.60 -12.31 10.89
CA VAL A 89 -6.26 -12.07 10.35
C VAL A 89 -5.26 -12.03 11.49
N SER A 90 -4.22 -12.84 11.39
CA SER A 90 -3.14 -12.91 12.35
C SER A 90 -1.79 -12.74 11.66
N SER A 91 -0.73 -12.48 12.42
CA SER A 91 0.63 -12.42 11.85
C SER A 91 1.08 -13.74 11.20
N ALA A 92 0.40 -14.86 11.49
CA ALA A 92 0.70 -16.16 10.90
C ALA A 92 -0.09 -16.42 9.60
N GLY A 93 -1.06 -15.57 9.24
CA GLY A 93 -1.95 -15.79 8.11
C GLY A 93 -3.42 -15.57 8.48
N ILE A 94 -4.29 -16.07 7.59
CA ILE A 94 -5.75 -15.97 7.70
C ILE A 94 -6.31 -17.24 8.34
N SER A 95 -7.26 -17.10 9.27
CA SER A 95 -8.09 -18.20 9.76
C SER A 95 -9.57 -17.95 9.45
N LEU A 96 -10.30 -19.04 9.17
CA LEU A 96 -11.70 -19.01 8.79
C LEU A 96 -12.54 -19.90 9.72
N GLU A 97 -13.60 -19.33 10.28
CA GLU A 97 -14.60 -20.05 11.06
C GLU A 97 -15.94 -20.08 10.33
N GLY A 98 -16.54 -21.26 10.18
CA GLY A 98 -17.90 -21.42 9.65
C GLY A 98 -18.06 -21.16 8.14
N GLY A 99 -16.96 -21.07 7.38
CA GLY A 99 -16.95 -20.80 5.95
C GLY A 99 -16.17 -21.82 5.11
N GLU A 100 -16.06 -21.53 3.81
CA GLU A 100 -15.26 -22.30 2.85
C GLU A 100 -14.19 -21.40 2.22
N GLU A 101 -12.94 -21.87 2.25
CA GLU A 101 -11.85 -21.31 1.47
C GLU A 101 -11.67 -22.10 0.17
N LYS A 102 -11.63 -21.39 -0.95
CA LYS A 102 -11.29 -21.95 -2.24
C LYS A 102 -10.10 -21.21 -2.84
N VAL A 103 -9.00 -21.91 -3.05
CA VAL A 103 -7.88 -21.39 -3.84
C VAL A 103 -8.37 -21.14 -5.26
N LEU A 104 -8.36 -19.87 -5.66
CA LEU A 104 -8.63 -19.46 -7.03
C LEU A 104 -7.38 -19.59 -7.89
N ARG A 105 -6.23 -19.21 -7.35
CA ARG A 105 -4.92 -19.24 -8.05
C ARG A 105 -3.77 -19.46 -7.07
N ALA A 106 -2.97 -20.50 -7.28
CA ALA A 106 -1.73 -20.72 -6.54
C ALA A 106 -0.56 -19.93 -7.18
N GLY A 107 0.47 -19.59 -6.40
CA GLY A 107 1.68 -18.92 -6.89
C GLY A 107 1.46 -17.44 -7.25
N ASN A 108 0.41 -16.82 -6.71
CA ASN A 108 0.12 -15.40 -6.85
C ASN A 108 0.74 -14.63 -5.67
N CYS A 109 2.06 -14.61 -5.60
CA CYS A 109 2.78 -13.81 -4.60
C CYS A 109 2.83 -12.35 -5.07
N LEU A 110 2.41 -11.41 -4.21
CA LEU A 110 2.94 -10.04 -4.28
C LEU A 110 4.32 -9.91 -3.60
N GLN A 111 4.79 -10.97 -2.93
CA GLN A 111 6.08 -10.93 -2.25
C GLN A 111 7.16 -10.49 -3.22
N ALA A 112 7.75 -9.37 -2.83
CA ALA A 112 8.89 -8.74 -3.37
C ALA A 112 10.00 -9.76 -3.70
N ASP A 113 10.12 -10.13 -4.96
CA ASP A 113 11.44 -10.15 -5.59
C ASP A 113 11.94 -8.69 -5.71
N SER A 114 12.01 -7.96 -4.60
CA SER A 114 12.99 -6.90 -4.46
C SER A 114 14.30 -7.64 -4.25
N GLY A 115 14.96 -7.98 -5.36
CA GLY A 115 16.28 -8.59 -5.32
C GLY A 115 17.13 -7.88 -4.27
N SER A 116 17.66 -8.65 -3.32
CA SER A 116 18.55 -8.16 -2.26
C SER A 116 19.90 -7.64 -2.78
N SER A 117 20.07 -7.59 -4.11
CA SER A 117 21.21 -7.03 -4.81
C SER A 117 20.89 -5.63 -5.35
N SER A 118 21.53 -4.61 -4.76
CA SER A 118 21.41 -3.19 -5.14
C SER A 118 21.79 -2.84 -6.59
N ASN A 119 22.29 -3.81 -7.37
CA ASN A 119 22.80 -3.60 -8.73
C ASN A 119 21.93 -4.22 -9.83
N THR A 120 20.84 -4.91 -9.49
CA THR A 120 19.90 -5.51 -10.46
C THR A 120 18.45 -5.43 -9.96
N ALA A 121 18.12 -4.41 -9.18
CA ALA A 121 16.71 -4.13 -8.89
C ALA A 121 16.06 -3.68 -10.21
N ASP A 122 15.43 -4.62 -10.92
CA ASP A 122 14.43 -4.27 -11.90
C ASP A 122 13.52 -3.24 -11.24
N LYS A 123 13.38 -2.07 -11.86
CA LYS A 123 12.48 -0.98 -11.42
C LYS A 123 11.02 -1.46 -11.59
N GLY A 124 10.68 -2.47 -10.80
CA GLY A 124 9.72 -3.51 -11.12
C GLY A 124 8.32 -3.05 -10.80
N LEU A 125 7.67 -2.49 -11.80
CA LEU A 125 6.21 -2.50 -11.85
C LEU A 125 5.77 -3.97 -11.86
N THR A 126 5.44 -4.53 -10.70
CA THR A 126 4.88 -5.88 -10.64
C THR A 126 3.42 -5.79 -11.05
N VAL A 127 3.19 -5.97 -12.34
CA VAL A 127 1.87 -6.11 -12.90
C VAL A 127 1.42 -7.54 -12.61
N THR A 128 0.57 -7.71 -11.59
CA THR A 128 -0.02 -9.01 -11.28
C THR A 128 -1.15 -9.31 -12.28
N LEU A 129 -0.75 -9.52 -13.53
CA LEU A 129 -1.58 -10.06 -14.60
C LEU A 129 -1.19 -11.53 -14.77
N ARG A 130 -1.60 -12.40 -13.83
CA ARG A 130 -1.45 -13.85 -14.04
C ARG A 130 -2.82 -14.50 -14.24
N GLY A 131 -2.89 -15.13 -15.42
CA GLY A 131 -4.08 -15.37 -16.21
C GLY A 131 -5.02 -16.45 -15.70
N LEU A 132 -6.31 -16.16 -15.88
CA LEU A 132 -7.34 -17.16 -16.16
C LEU A 132 -8.24 -16.59 -17.25
N THR A 133 -8.38 -17.31 -18.36
CA THR A 133 -9.47 -17.14 -19.32
C THR A 133 -10.76 -17.57 -18.62
N LEU A 134 -11.39 -16.65 -17.89
CA LEU A 134 -12.75 -16.86 -17.41
C LEU A 134 -13.68 -16.30 -18.49
N GLU A 135 -14.56 -17.16 -19.03
CA GLU A 135 -15.43 -16.87 -20.19
C GLU A 135 -16.27 -15.58 -20.07
N ASN A 136 -16.31 -14.91 -18.92
CA ASN A 136 -17.21 -13.77 -18.68
C ASN A 136 -16.65 -12.62 -17.81
N LYS A 137 -15.34 -12.55 -17.51
CA LYS A 137 -14.79 -11.45 -16.67
C LYS A 137 -13.65 -10.70 -17.36
N LYS A 138 -13.99 -9.56 -17.99
CA LYS A 138 -13.06 -8.61 -18.61
C LYS A 138 -12.79 -7.42 -17.68
N ALA A 139 -11.56 -6.92 -17.67
CA ALA A 139 -11.23 -5.72 -16.90
C ALA A 139 -11.88 -4.47 -17.50
N ALA A 140 -12.61 -3.73 -16.66
CA ALA A 140 -13.25 -2.46 -16.98
C ALA A 140 -12.65 -1.28 -16.19
N SER A 141 -11.73 -1.57 -15.26
CA SER A 141 -11.06 -0.56 -14.43
C SER A 141 -9.60 -0.94 -14.21
N LEU A 142 -8.78 0.06 -13.92
CA LEU A 142 -7.39 -0.03 -13.53
C LEU A 142 -7.25 0.48 -12.10
N MET A 143 -6.56 -0.29 -11.28
CA MET A 143 -6.20 0.04 -9.91
C MET A 143 -4.68 0.16 -9.82
N LEU A 144 -4.17 1.33 -9.42
CA LEU A 144 -2.77 1.54 -9.11
C LEU A 144 -2.59 1.51 -7.58
N ARG A 145 -1.67 0.67 -7.10
CA ARG A 145 -1.14 0.77 -5.73
C ARG A 145 0.32 1.14 -5.77
N PHE A 146 0.72 1.94 -4.80
CA PHE A 146 2.09 2.40 -4.62
C PHE A 146 2.62 1.73 -3.36
N ASP A 147 3.82 1.14 -3.43
CA ASP A 147 4.52 0.76 -2.22
C ASP A 147 5.00 2.01 -1.46
N ASP A 148 5.47 1.83 -0.22
CA ASP A 148 5.85 2.97 0.61
C ASP A 148 7.03 3.76 0.03
N LYS A 149 7.93 3.07 -0.68
CA LYS A 149 9.04 3.71 -1.39
C LYS A 149 8.54 4.61 -2.53
N ALA A 150 7.60 4.13 -3.34
CA ALA A 150 7.00 4.90 -4.42
C ALA A 150 6.14 6.06 -3.88
N LYS A 151 5.44 5.86 -2.75
CA LYS A 151 4.73 6.94 -2.05
C LYS A 151 5.68 8.01 -1.52
N ASP A 152 6.87 7.65 -1.08
CA ASP A 152 7.87 8.62 -0.63
C ASP A 152 8.43 9.43 -1.80
N GLN A 153 8.67 8.77 -2.94
CA GLN A 153 9.27 9.37 -4.13
C GLN A 153 8.32 10.25 -4.94
N TYR A 154 7.08 9.81 -5.14
CA TYR A 154 6.13 10.44 -6.05
C TYR A 154 5.01 11.17 -5.31
N GLY A 155 4.65 12.36 -5.80
CA GLY A 155 3.54 13.14 -5.28
C GLY A 155 2.24 12.91 -6.04
N SER A 156 2.35 12.70 -7.36
CA SER A 156 1.20 12.49 -8.23
C SER A 156 1.53 11.55 -9.38
N VAL A 157 0.52 10.90 -9.92
CA VAL A 157 0.59 10.09 -11.15
C VAL A 157 -0.42 10.60 -12.17
N PHE A 158 -0.04 10.62 -13.44
CA PHE A 158 -0.98 10.80 -14.53
C PHE A 158 -1.17 9.48 -15.26
N VAL A 159 -2.41 9.11 -15.55
CA VAL A 159 -2.77 7.86 -16.21
C VAL A 159 -3.40 8.18 -17.56
N SER A 160 -2.75 7.75 -18.64
CA SER A 160 -3.24 7.83 -20.02
C SER A 160 -3.52 6.42 -20.54
N PHE A 161 -4.59 6.28 -21.32
CA PHE A 161 -4.93 5.04 -22.00
C PHE A 161 -4.79 5.25 -23.50
N GLY A 162 -3.97 4.44 -24.17
CA GLY A 162 -3.76 4.49 -25.62
C GLY A 162 -3.31 5.85 -26.15
N GLY A 163 -2.56 6.63 -25.36
CA GLY A 163 -2.15 8.00 -25.73
C GLY A 163 -3.25 9.07 -25.58
N GLY A 164 -4.36 8.74 -24.93
CA GLY A 164 -5.45 9.68 -24.63
C GLY A 164 -5.11 10.73 -23.56
N GLU A 165 -6.09 11.57 -23.21
CA GLU A 165 -5.91 12.63 -22.22
C GLU A 165 -5.54 12.04 -20.84
N PRO A 166 -4.39 12.42 -20.24
CA PRO A 166 -3.97 11.87 -18.96
C PRO A 166 -4.84 12.37 -17.80
N LYS A 167 -5.35 11.46 -16.97
CA LYS A 167 -6.03 11.78 -15.72
C LYS A 167 -5.01 11.88 -14.58
N ARG A 168 -5.04 12.96 -13.81
CA ARG A 168 -4.14 13.18 -12.66
C ARG A 168 -4.72 12.60 -11.38
N PHE A 169 -3.88 11.97 -10.58
CA PHE A 169 -4.19 11.47 -9.25
C PHE A 169 -3.05 11.75 -8.27
N ASP A 170 -3.36 11.91 -6.99
CA ASP A 170 -2.36 12.01 -5.93
C ASP A 170 -1.99 10.59 -5.45
N VAL A 171 -0.69 10.36 -5.24
CA VAL A 171 -0.12 9.02 -4.92
C VAL A 171 -0.47 8.55 -3.49
N LEU A 172 -1.13 9.40 -2.70
CA LEU A 172 -1.49 9.15 -1.31
C LEU A 172 -2.55 8.04 -1.16
N ASP A 173 -3.35 7.80 -2.20
CA ASP A 173 -4.44 6.84 -2.16
C ASP A 173 -4.28 5.70 -3.17
N ASN A 174 -5.00 4.62 -2.88
CA ASN A 174 -5.34 3.58 -3.82
C ASN A 174 -6.11 4.19 -5.02
N ILE A 175 -5.51 4.23 -6.21
CA ILE A 175 -6.10 4.91 -7.37
C ILE A 175 -6.89 3.92 -8.22
N VAL A 176 -8.21 4.06 -8.25
CA VAL A 176 -9.10 3.32 -9.16
C VAL A 176 -9.57 4.27 -10.26
N THR A 177 -9.36 3.88 -11.52
CA THR A 177 -9.92 4.58 -12.69
C THR A 177 -10.57 3.61 -13.65
N GLU A 178 -11.71 4.00 -14.21
CA GLU A 178 -12.33 3.26 -15.30
C GLU A 178 -11.45 3.27 -16.55
N MET A 179 -11.38 2.13 -17.23
CA MET A 179 -10.82 2.03 -18.57
C MET A 179 -11.76 2.71 -19.56
N PRO A 180 -11.23 3.29 -20.66
CA PRO A 180 -12.08 3.88 -21.68
C PRO A 180 -13.03 2.82 -22.27
N LYS A 181 -14.26 3.23 -22.61
CA LYS A 181 -15.17 2.41 -23.42
C LYS A 181 -14.52 2.17 -24.77
N ARG A 182 -14.54 0.92 -25.24
CA ARG A 182 -13.95 0.49 -26.50
C ARG A 182 -14.97 -0.32 -27.28
N ASP A 183 -14.79 -0.38 -28.59
CA ASP A 183 -15.67 -1.14 -29.48
C ASP A 183 -15.46 -2.66 -29.30
N ASN A 184 -14.26 -3.05 -28.87
CA ASN A 184 -13.93 -4.42 -28.51
C ASN A 184 -13.30 -4.48 -27.12
N ASP A 185 -14.02 -5.09 -26.17
CA ASP A 185 -13.53 -5.27 -24.79
C ASP A 185 -12.36 -6.26 -24.67
N GLU A 186 -12.01 -6.98 -25.75
CA GLU A 186 -10.92 -7.97 -25.82
C GLU A 186 -9.58 -7.38 -26.28
N GLU A 187 -9.59 -6.16 -26.82
CA GLU A 187 -8.35 -5.55 -27.29
C GLU A 187 -7.41 -5.27 -26.10
N ALA A 188 -6.10 -5.41 -26.30
CA ALA A 188 -5.15 -5.03 -25.28
C ALA A 188 -5.15 -3.50 -25.12
N VAL A 189 -5.07 -3.02 -23.89
CA VAL A 189 -5.06 -1.59 -23.57
C VAL A 189 -3.65 -1.18 -23.17
N GLU A 190 -3.05 -0.28 -23.93
CA GLU A 190 -1.84 0.42 -23.50
C GLU A 190 -2.18 1.45 -22.43
N VAL A 191 -1.44 1.43 -21.32
CA VAL A 191 -1.54 2.42 -20.25
C VAL A 191 -0.18 3.06 -20.06
N GLU A 192 -0.18 4.39 -20.05
CA GLU A 192 0.98 5.21 -19.77
C GLU A 192 0.80 5.86 -18.40
N LEU A 193 1.77 5.62 -17.53
CA LEU A 193 1.85 6.18 -16.19
C LEU A 193 2.96 7.23 -16.16
N PHE A 194 2.61 8.47 -15.87
CA PHE A 194 3.57 9.56 -15.67
C PHE A 194 3.68 9.82 -14.18
N LEU A 195 4.72 9.26 -13.56
CA LEU A 195 5.01 9.36 -12.14
C LEU A 195 5.76 10.67 -11.89
N GLN A 196 5.11 11.62 -11.24
CA GLN A 196 5.69 12.92 -10.92
C GLN A 196 6.26 12.91 -9.50
N GLY A 197 7.56 13.15 -9.39
CA GLY A 197 8.29 13.28 -8.14
C GLY A 197 7.80 14.44 -7.28
N LYS A 198 8.09 14.38 -5.98
CA LYS A 198 7.80 15.49 -5.05
C LYS A 198 8.76 16.66 -5.25
N ALA A 199 8.40 17.80 -4.66
CA ALA A 199 9.30 18.95 -4.57
C ALA A 199 10.60 18.56 -3.84
N PRO A 200 11.76 19.14 -4.21
CA PRO A 200 11.95 20.22 -5.18
C PRO A 200 12.18 19.74 -6.63
N ASP A 201 12.40 18.44 -6.85
CA ASP A 201 12.93 17.94 -8.12
C ASP A 201 11.85 17.80 -9.21
N PHE A 202 10.58 17.54 -8.85
CA PHE A 202 9.42 17.43 -9.74
C PHE A 202 9.62 16.57 -11.01
N GLY A 203 10.64 15.70 -11.01
CA GLY A 203 11.00 14.87 -12.16
C GLY A 203 9.84 13.96 -12.55
N VAL A 204 9.69 13.72 -13.85
CA VAL A 204 8.63 12.85 -14.38
C VAL A 204 9.26 11.57 -14.92
N GLU A 205 8.87 10.43 -14.37
CA GLU A 205 9.20 9.11 -14.89
C GLU A 205 7.99 8.56 -15.66
N MET A 206 8.19 8.19 -16.92
CA MET A 206 7.12 7.58 -17.74
C MET A 206 7.31 6.07 -17.76
N ARG A 207 6.23 5.34 -17.45
CA ARG A 207 6.16 3.88 -17.55
C ARG A 207 5.01 3.48 -18.45
N LYS A 208 5.24 2.50 -19.32
CA LYS A 208 4.19 1.93 -20.18
C LYS A 208 3.89 0.51 -19.76
N ILE A 209 2.62 0.15 -19.79
CA ILE A 209 2.15 -1.22 -19.65
C ILE A 209 1.10 -1.54 -20.68
N THR A 210 0.95 -2.82 -20.94
CA THR A 210 -0.13 -3.36 -21.76
C THR A 210 -0.99 -4.25 -20.87
N ILE A 211 -2.29 -3.97 -20.81
CA ILE A 211 -3.26 -4.76 -20.07
C ILE A 211 -4.08 -5.53 -21.09
N ASP A 212 -3.98 -6.86 -21.06
CA ASP A 212 -4.91 -7.73 -21.77
C ASP A 212 -6.14 -7.97 -20.86
N PRO A 213 -7.32 -7.38 -21.16
CA PRO A 213 -8.50 -7.49 -20.31
C PRO A 213 -9.00 -8.94 -20.16
N ALA A 214 -8.75 -9.80 -21.15
CA ALA A 214 -9.15 -11.20 -21.13
C ALA A 214 -8.28 -12.03 -20.18
N GLN A 215 -7.06 -11.58 -19.89
CA GLN A 215 -6.13 -12.25 -18.97
C GLN A 215 -6.27 -11.80 -17.51
N VAL A 216 -7.00 -10.72 -17.24
CA VAL A 216 -7.17 -10.18 -15.88
C VAL A 216 -8.07 -11.08 -15.02
N GLY A 217 -9.07 -11.72 -15.62
CA GLY A 217 -10.02 -12.63 -14.95
C GLY A 217 -10.97 -11.94 -13.94
N ARG A 218 -11.04 -10.61 -13.94
CA ARG A 218 -11.88 -9.77 -13.05
C ARG A 218 -12.19 -8.42 -13.69
N LYS A 219 -13.11 -7.65 -13.09
CA LYS A 219 -13.50 -6.32 -13.58
C LYS A 219 -12.45 -5.22 -13.36
N THR A 220 -11.39 -5.49 -12.59
CA THR A 220 -10.36 -4.50 -12.25
C THR A 220 -8.97 -5.07 -12.43
N ALA A 221 -8.14 -4.48 -13.29
CA ALA A 221 -6.72 -4.80 -13.39
C ALA A 221 -5.96 -4.11 -12.25
N VAL A 222 -5.17 -4.85 -11.48
CA VAL A 222 -4.36 -4.29 -10.38
C VAL A 222 -2.91 -4.20 -10.81
N VAL A 223 -2.33 -3.01 -10.68
CA VAL A 223 -0.96 -2.68 -11.04
C VAL A 223 -0.24 -2.11 -9.83
N LEU A 224 0.91 -2.69 -9.49
CA LEU A 224 1.73 -2.24 -8.38
C LEU A 224 2.90 -1.39 -8.89
N VAL A 225 3.02 -0.19 -8.35
CA VAL A 225 4.07 0.78 -8.62
C VAL A 225 5.11 0.71 -7.50
N LYS A 226 6.35 0.38 -7.87
CA LYS A 226 7.55 0.29 -7.02
C LYS A 226 8.67 1.18 -7.54
#